data_AF-A0A1C5A133-F1
#
_entry.id   AF-A0A1C5A133-F1
#
_cell.length_a   1.000
_cell.length_b   1.000
_cell.length_c   1.000
_cell.angle_alpha   90.00
_cell.angle_beta   90.00
_cell.angle_gamma   90.00
#
_symmetry.space_group_name_H-M   'P 1'
#
loop_
_entity.id
_entity.type
_entity.pdbx_description
1 polymer ?
#
loop_
_entity_poly.entity_id
_entity_poly.type
_entity_poly.pdbx_seq_one_letter_code
_entity_poly.pdbx_strand_id
1 'polypeptide(L)'
;MAPWPPADDDALTVELGAALWDTGPVPEEFLTAARAAFAWRTVDAELAVAELMFDSACDAEPAGLTRSGGSARTLSFRSGQVVLEIEVTEAGIVGQLSPPRGGRVTARTATGPYDESAVDEVGFFSLGAPPSGPVRLSARADGYAVATDWVSLG
;
A
#
# COMPACT_ATOMS: atom_id res chain seq x y z
N MET A 1 32.00 -40.97 25.79
CA MET A 1 31.28 -40.02 24.90
C MET A 1 31.53 -40.52 23.49
N ALA A 2 30.64 -41.38 22.98
CA ALA A 2 30.80 -41.92 21.63
C ALA A 2 30.57 -40.79 20.62
N PRO A 3 31.43 -40.62 19.61
CA PRO A 3 31.28 -39.58 18.62
C PRO A 3 29.96 -39.82 17.87
N TRP A 4 29.18 -38.75 17.67
CA TRP A 4 28.06 -38.76 16.73
C TRP A 4 28.56 -39.39 15.42
N PRO A 5 27.85 -40.39 14.83
CA PRO A 5 28.28 -40.93 13.54
C PRO A 5 28.43 -39.75 12.58
N PRO A 6 29.40 -39.72 11.66
CA PRO A 6 29.49 -38.59 10.74
C PRO A 6 28.11 -38.46 10.09
N ALA A 7 27.41 -37.38 10.44
CA ALA A 7 26.15 -37.08 9.80
C ALA A 7 26.55 -36.88 8.36
N ASP A 8 26.13 -37.80 7.51
CA ASP A 8 26.20 -37.57 6.10
C ASP A 8 25.18 -36.45 5.85
N ASP A 9 25.66 -35.21 5.91
CA ASP A 9 24.84 -34.01 5.76
C ASP A 9 24.09 -34.07 4.42
N ASP A 10 24.66 -34.73 3.41
CA ASP A 10 23.98 -34.96 2.14
C ASP A 10 22.80 -35.93 2.32
N ALA A 11 22.97 -37.03 3.07
CA ALA A 11 21.87 -37.94 3.39
C ALA A 11 20.77 -37.28 4.23
N LEU A 12 21.15 -36.45 5.22
CA LEU A 12 20.20 -35.70 6.05
C LEU A 12 19.46 -34.63 5.22
N THR A 13 20.14 -33.97 4.29
CA THR A 13 19.55 -32.98 3.38
C THR A 13 18.60 -33.65 2.38
N VAL A 14 18.92 -34.87 1.93
CA VAL A 14 18.03 -35.69 1.10
C VAL A 14 16.80 -36.13 1.88
N GLU A 15 16.93 -36.56 3.14
CA GLU A 15 15.81 -36.95 4.00
C GLU A 15 14.90 -35.76 4.33
N LEU A 16 15.49 -34.61 4.68
CA LEU A 16 14.74 -33.37 4.94
C LEU A 16 14.04 -32.87 3.68
N GLY A 17 14.70 -32.95 2.51
CA GLY A 17 14.09 -32.67 1.23
C GLY A 17 12.88 -33.56 0.98
N ALA A 18 13.03 -34.87 1.17
CA ALA A 18 11.93 -35.82 1.01
C ALA A 18 10.75 -35.50 1.94
N ALA A 19 10.99 -35.16 3.21
CA ALA A 19 9.95 -34.80 4.17
C ALA A 19 9.24 -33.47 3.84
N LEU A 20 9.94 -32.49 3.25
CA LEU A 20 9.34 -31.22 2.81
C LEU A 20 8.43 -31.43 1.58
N TRP A 21 8.83 -32.31 0.68
CA TRP A 21 8.07 -32.67 -0.52
C TRP A 21 6.93 -33.67 -0.27
N ASP A 22 6.89 -34.33 0.90
CA ASP A 22 5.85 -35.27 1.33
C ASP A 22 4.72 -34.62 2.15
N THR A 23 4.52 -33.30 2.02
CA THR A 23 3.46 -32.59 2.75
C THR A 23 2.05 -32.76 2.17
N GLY A 24 1.90 -33.59 1.13
CA GLY A 24 0.64 -33.82 0.44
C GLY A 24 0.05 -32.55 -0.17
N PRO A 25 -1.08 -32.65 -0.90
CA PRO A 25 -1.80 -31.46 -1.31
C PRO A 25 -2.34 -30.73 -0.08
N VAL A 26 -2.21 -29.39 -0.06
CA VAL A 26 -2.80 -28.56 1.00
C VAL A 26 -4.29 -28.90 1.12
N PRO A 27 -4.82 -29.23 2.31
CA PRO A 27 -6.21 -29.58 2.46
C PRO A 27 -7.13 -28.45 1.98
N GLU A 28 -8.16 -28.81 1.21
CA GLU A 28 -9.06 -27.85 0.55
C GLU A 28 -9.75 -26.90 1.54
N GLU A 29 -9.93 -27.31 2.79
CA GLU A 29 -10.47 -26.48 3.87
C GLU A 29 -9.55 -25.32 4.27
N PHE A 30 -8.22 -25.51 4.25
CA PHE A 30 -7.25 -24.43 4.50
C PHE A 30 -7.13 -23.49 3.31
N LEU A 31 -7.19 -24.02 2.08
CA LEU A 31 -7.26 -23.20 0.88
C LEU A 31 -8.57 -22.41 0.82
N THR A 32 -9.68 -23.01 1.21
CA THR A 32 -10.99 -22.36 1.29
C THR A 32 -11.02 -21.30 2.38
N ALA A 33 -10.45 -21.57 3.56
CA ALA A 33 -10.33 -20.58 4.64
C ALA A 33 -9.39 -19.42 4.26
N ALA A 34 -8.25 -19.71 3.62
CA ALA A 34 -7.33 -18.69 3.14
C ALA A 34 -7.96 -17.84 2.02
N ARG A 35 -8.65 -18.47 1.07
CA ARG A 35 -9.39 -17.77 -0.01
C ARG A 35 -10.56 -16.98 0.54
N ALA A 36 -11.28 -17.46 1.54
CA ALA A 36 -12.34 -16.71 2.21
C ALA A 36 -11.78 -15.51 2.98
N ALA A 37 -10.68 -15.68 3.73
CA ALA A 37 -10.00 -14.58 4.42
C ALA A 37 -9.43 -13.54 3.42
N PHE A 38 -8.94 -13.98 2.25
CA PHE A 38 -8.47 -13.10 1.18
C PHE A 38 -9.61 -12.46 0.39
N ALA A 39 -10.75 -13.14 0.23
CA ALA A 39 -11.96 -12.58 -0.39
C ALA A 39 -12.53 -11.43 0.46
N TRP A 40 -12.46 -11.53 1.79
CA TRP A 40 -12.78 -10.41 2.71
C TRP A 40 -11.82 -9.22 2.60
N ARG A 41 -10.60 -9.41 2.10
CA ARG A 41 -9.64 -8.32 1.83
C ARG A 41 -10.06 -7.42 0.66
N THR A 42 -11.02 -7.90 -0.15
CA THR A 42 -11.67 -7.21 -1.27
C THR A 42 -13.19 -7.30 -1.20
N VAL A 43 -13.81 -7.52 -0.01
CA VAL A 43 -15.30 -7.41 0.08
C VAL A 43 -15.65 -5.94 -0.16
N ASP A 44 -16.03 -5.75 -1.41
CA ASP A 44 -16.25 -4.53 -2.13
C ASP A 44 -17.21 -3.57 -1.42
N ALA A 45 -16.79 -2.32 -1.39
CA ALA A 45 -17.73 -1.26 -1.68
C ALA A 45 -17.06 -0.34 -2.68
N GLU A 46 -17.12 -0.75 -3.95
CA GLU A 46 -16.98 0.08 -5.15
C GLU A 46 -15.90 1.17 -5.04
N LEU A 47 -14.66 0.77 -4.71
CA LEU A 47 -13.54 1.71 -4.76
C LEU A 47 -13.23 1.98 -6.23
N ALA A 48 -13.65 3.12 -6.74
CA ALA A 48 -13.25 3.56 -8.08
C ALA A 48 -11.74 3.81 -8.11
N VAL A 49 -11.06 3.32 -9.13
CA VAL A 49 -9.61 3.53 -9.27
C VAL A 49 -9.38 4.99 -9.67
N ALA A 50 -8.54 5.68 -8.91
CA ALA A 50 -8.09 7.04 -9.21
C ALA A 50 -6.80 6.98 -10.02
N GLU A 51 -6.87 7.46 -11.26
CA GLU A 51 -5.75 7.49 -12.19
C GLU A 51 -4.81 8.64 -11.83
N LEU A 52 -3.50 8.42 -11.96
CA LEU A 52 -2.50 9.46 -11.77
C LEU A 52 -2.60 10.46 -12.93
N MET A 53 -2.90 11.71 -12.61
CA MET A 53 -3.05 12.80 -13.58
C MET A 53 -1.81 13.69 -13.67
N PHE A 54 -1.09 13.85 -12.55
CA PHE A 54 0.08 14.70 -12.46
C PHE A 54 1.06 14.15 -11.43
N ASP A 55 2.35 14.24 -11.74
CA ASP A 55 3.46 13.93 -10.85
C ASP A 55 4.59 14.94 -11.09
N SER A 56 4.91 15.74 -10.06
CA SER A 56 5.94 16.76 -10.16
C SER A 56 7.33 16.19 -10.43
N ALA A 57 7.57 14.90 -10.16
CA ALA A 57 8.82 14.24 -10.50
C ALA A 57 8.98 13.99 -12.01
N CYS A 58 7.88 13.94 -12.76
CA CYS A 58 7.88 13.75 -14.22
C CYS A 58 7.90 15.09 -14.99
N ASP A 59 7.28 16.13 -14.43
CA ASP A 59 7.05 17.43 -15.09
C ASP A 59 8.03 18.54 -14.65
N ALA A 60 9.26 18.17 -14.28
CA ALA A 60 10.28 19.12 -13.84
C ALA A 60 10.81 20.01 -14.98
N GLU A 61 10.02 21.00 -15.41
CA GLU A 61 10.55 22.18 -16.09
C GLU A 61 11.30 23.06 -15.05
N PRO A 62 12.43 23.70 -15.42
CA PRO A 62 13.28 24.46 -14.50
C PRO A 62 12.67 25.83 -14.16
N ALA A 63 11.51 25.85 -13.53
CA ALA A 63 10.85 27.06 -13.07
C ALA A 63 11.19 27.33 -11.60
N GLY A 64 12.32 27.99 -11.39
CA GLY A 64 12.50 28.94 -10.29
C GLY A 64 12.57 28.37 -8.87
N LEU A 65 13.77 28.41 -8.30
CA LEU A 65 14.06 28.43 -6.87
C LEU A 65 13.15 29.40 -6.09
N THR A 66 11.94 29.01 -5.69
CA THR A 66 11.17 29.68 -4.61
C THR A 66 10.12 28.72 -4.02
N ARG A 67 10.56 27.73 -3.24
CA ARG A 67 10.07 27.52 -1.87
C ARG A 67 11.03 26.61 -1.11
N SER A 68 11.55 27.17 -0.01
CA SER A 68 12.54 26.60 0.88
C SER A 68 11.89 25.55 1.78
N GLY A 69 12.41 24.31 1.74
CA GLY A 69 12.20 23.30 2.79
C GLY A 69 11.76 21.92 2.28
N GLY A 70 12.71 21.13 1.76
CA GLY A 70 12.47 19.73 1.35
C GLY A 70 11.93 19.59 -0.06
N SER A 71 12.43 18.58 -0.80
CA SER A 71 11.98 18.21 -2.14
C SER A 71 10.57 17.62 -2.08
N ALA A 72 9.57 18.47 -1.82
CA ALA A 72 8.18 18.06 -1.77
C ALA A 72 7.75 17.54 -3.15
N ARG A 73 7.29 16.29 -3.22
CA ARG A 73 6.75 15.69 -4.45
C ARG A 73 5.24 15.79 -4.44
N THR A 74 4.66 16.38 -5.47
CA THR A 74 3.22 16.57 -5.59
C THR A 74 2.65 15.58 -6.59
N LEU A 75 1.60 14.87 -6.21
CA LEU A 75 0.85 13.97 -7.09
C LEU A 75 -0.64 14.30 -7.05
N SER A 76 -1.30 14.25 -8.20
CA SER A 76 -2.75 14.44 -8.34
C SER A 76 -3.37 13.22 -8.99
N PHE A 77 -4.41 12.67 -8.38
CA PHE A 77 -5.15 11.51 -8.86
C PHE A 77 -6.61 11.86 -9.10
N ARG A 78 -7.25 11.21 -10.08
CA ARG A 78 -8.65 11.47 -10.41
C ARG A 78 -9.44 10.19 -10.66
N SER A 79 -10.64 10.13 -10.08
CA SER A 79 -11.66 9.12 -10.42
C SER A 79 -13.02 9.80 -10.59
N GLY A 80 -13.53 9.88 -11.83
CA GLY A 80 -14.75 10.62 -12.13
C GLY A 80 -14.65 12.09 -11.74
N GLN A 81 -15.44 12.52 -10.75
CA GLN A 81 -15.43 13.89 -10.19
C GLN A 81 -14.56 14.01 -8.93
N VAL A 82 -14.02 12.91 -8.43
CA VAL A 82 -13.19 12.88 -7.22
C VAL A 82 -11.75 13.16 -7.61
N VAL A 83 -11.13 14.11 -6.91
CA VAL A 83 -9.71 14.44 -7.02
C VAL A 83 -9.05 14.20 -5.66
N LEU A 84 -7.92 13.51 -5.67
CA LEU A 84 -7.04 13.29 -4.53
C LEU A 84 -5.69 13.91 -4.85
N GLU A 85 -5.31 14.92 -4.09
CA GLU A 85 -4.00 15.56 -4.20
C GLU A 85 -3.17 15.26 -2.96
N ILE A 86 -1.89 14.98 -3.17
CA ILE A 86 -0.93 14.73 -2.09
C ILE A 86 0.37 15.47 -2.34
N GLU A 87 0.94 15.97 -1.25
CA GLU A 87 2.30 16.46 -1.16
C GLU A 87 3.08 15.56 -0.21
N VAL A 88 4.17 14.97 -0.71
CA VAL A 88 5.01 14.04 0.02
C VAL A 88 6.31 14.71 0.40
N THR A 89 6.66 14.65 1.69
CA THR A 89 7.91 15.14 2.25
C THR A 89 8.53 14.09 3.17
N GLU A 90 9.75 14.34 3.67
CA GLU A 90 10.36 13.49 4.70
C GLU A 90 9.55 13.43 6.01
N ALA A 91 8.75 14.47 6.29
CA ALA A 91 7.93 14.53 7.50
C ALA A 91 6.62 13.72 7.39
N GLY A 92 6.15 13.45 6.16
CA GLY A 92 4.84 12.86 5.96
C GLY A 92 4.17 13.21 4.64
N ILE A 93 2.92 12.82 4.55
CA ILE A 93 2.02 13.15 3.44
C ILE A 93 0.96 14.11 3.97
N VAL A 94 0.81 15.25 3.31
CA VAL A 94 -0.36 16.11 3.46
C VAL A 94 -1.16 16.01 2.18
N GLY A 95 -2.47 15.87 2.29
CA GLY A 95 -3.31 15.74 1.11
C GLY A 95 -4.68 16.36 1.27
N GLN A 96 -5.37 16.44 0.14
CA GLN A 96 -6.71 16.99 0.05
C GLN A 96 -7.58 16.11 -0.85
N LEU A 97 -8.85 15.98 -0.47
CA LEU A 97 -9.91 15.34 -1.24
C LEU A 97 -10.94 16.38 -1.71
N SER A 98 -11.32 16.29 -2.97
CA SER A 98 -12.38 17.10 -3.56
C SER A 98 -13.37 16.20 -4.33
N PRO A 99 -14.69 16.33 -4.13
CA PRO A 99 -15.36 17.26 -3.20
C PRO A 99 -15.16 16.87 -1.72
N PRO A 100 -15.11 17.84 -0.79
CA PRO A 100 -14.93 17.55 0.64
C PRO A 100 -16.23 17.01 1.23
N ARG A 101 -16.27 15.70 1.48
CA ARG A 101 -17.46 15.01 2.03
C ARG A 101 -17.24 14.46 3.43
N GLY A 102 -16.08 14.73 4.04
CA GLY A 102 -15.62 14.10 5.28
C GLY A 102 -15.42 12.60 5.09
N GLY A 103 -14.60 11.97 5.92
CA GLY A 103 -14.32 10.55 5.77
C GLY A 103 -12.98 10.13 6.33
N ARG A 104 -12.36 9.15 5.67
CA ARG A 104 -11.11 8.53 6.11
C ARG A 104 -10.24 8.19 4.92
N VAL A 105 -8.93 8.44 5.07
CA VAL A 105 -7.90 7.98 4.14
C VAL A 105 -7.05 6.94 4.84
N THR A 106 -6.93 5.77 4.24
CA THR A 106 -6.05 4.69 4.69
C THR A 106 -4.91 4.55 3.69
N ALA A 107 -3.70 4.45 4.19
CA ALA A 107 -2.49 4.22 3.41
C ALA A 107 -1.96 2.81 3.67
N ARG A 108 -1.66 2.08 2.59
CA ARG A 108 -1.27 0.67 2.64
C ARG A 108 0.00 0.41 1.86
N THR A 109 0.84 -0.48 2.38
CA THR A 109 1.97 -1.10 1.69
C THR A 109 1.61 -2.54 1.29
N ALA A 110 2.53 -3.23 0.63
CA ALA A 110 2.40 -4.66 0.35
C ALA A 110 2.21 -5.52 1.63
N THR A 111 2.75 -5.07 2.78
CA THR A 111 2.66 -5.80 4.06
C THR A 111 1.37 -5.52 4.82
N GLY A 112 0.68 -4.42 4.56
CA GLY A 112 -0.58 -4.08 5.22
C GLY A 112 -0.86 -2.57 5.29
N PRO A 113 -1.91 -2.15 6.01
CA PRO A 113 -2.09 -0.75 6.36
C PRO A 113 -0.91 -0.26 7.21
N TYR A 114 -0.38 0.92 6.88
CA TYR A 114 0.69 1.54 7.68
C TYR A 114 0.22 2.80 8.40
N ASP A 115 -0.74 3.53 7.84
CA ASP A 115 -1.31 4.70 8.49
C ASP A 115 -2.73 4.98 8.02
N GLU A 116 -3.46 5.75 8.82
CA GLU A 116 -4.84 6.14 8.56
C GLU A 116 -5.18 7.46 9.24
N SER A 117 -5.93 8.32 8.53
CA SER A 117 -6.30 9.64 9.02
C SER A 117 -7.74 9.98 8.66
N ALA A 118 -8.38 10.78 9.51
CA ALA A 118 -9.68 11.36 9.21
C ALA A 118 -9.51 12.51 8.22
N VAL A 119 -10.51 12.69 7.36
CA VAL A 119 -10.60 13.82 6.44
C VAL A 119 -11.46 14.87 7.12
N ASP A 120 -10.94 16.09 7.23
CA ASP A 120 -11.66 17.20 7.85
C ASP A 120 -12.81 17.74 6.95
N GLU A 121 -13.51 18.76 7.44
CA GLU A 121 -14.67 19.37 6.76
C GLU A 121 -14.31 20.05 5.43
N VAL A 122 -13.03 20.42 5.23
CA VAL A 122 -12.53 21.07 4.01
C VAL A 122 -11.75 20.11 3.10
N GLY A 123 -11.72 18.81 3.46
CA GLY A 123 -11.15 17.74 2.65
C GLY A 123 -9.68 17.44 2.94
N PHE A 124 -9.05 18.09 3.93
CA PHE A 124 -7.65 17.87 4.25
C PHE A 124 -7.44 16.66 5.16
N PHE A 125 -6.28 16.03 4.99
CA PHE A 125 -5.79 14.96 5.84
C PHE A 125 -4.26 14.98 5.89
N SER A 126 -3.71 14.36 6.94
CA SER A 126 -2.27 14.17 7.10
C SER A 126 -1.98 12.73 7.52
N LEU A 127 -0.94 12.16 6.91
CA LEU A 127 -0.40 10.84 7.21
C LEU A 127 1.11 10.98 7.53
N GLY A 128 1.64 10.02 8.27
CA GLY A 128 3.07 9.88 8.53
C GLY A 128 3.89 9.58 7.27
N ALA A 129 5.21 9.64 7.43
CA ALA A 129 6.15 9.38 6.35
C ALA A 129 5.92 7.99 5.72
N PRO A 130 5.85 7.90 4.38
CA PRO A 130 5.63 6.63 3.72
C PRO A 130 6.84 5.71 3.94
N PRO A 131 6.61 4.41 4.25
CA PRO A 131 7.68 3.42 4.24
C PRO A 131 8.30 3.28 2.84
N SER A 132 9.52 2.73 2.77
CA SER A 132 10.14 2.43 1.48
C SER A 132 9.31 1.43 0.67
N GLY A 133 9.14 1.71 -0.62
CA GLY A 133 8.42 0.87 -1.57
C GLY A 133 7.05 1.41 -1.96
N PRO A 134 6.27 0.63 -2.74
CA PRO A 134 4.97 1.08 -3.24
C PRO A 134 3.93 1.22 -2.14
N VAL A 135 3.18 2.31 -2.22
CA VAL A 135 2.06 2.66 -1.35
C VAL A 135 0.78 2.79 -2.18
N ARG A 136 -0.35 2.38 -1.61
CA ARG A 136 -1.69 2.65 -2.15
C ARG A 136 -2.47 3.47 -1.15
N LEU A 137 -3.08 4.56 -1.61
CA LEU A 137 -4.03 5.36 -0.82
C LEU A 137 -5.45 4.94 -1.15
N SER A 138 -6.30 4.85 -0.14
CA SER A 138 -7.73 4.57 -0.29
C SER A 138 -8.52 5.57 0.55
N ALA A 139 -9.42 6.29 -0.09
CA ALA A 139 -10.29 7.26 0.55
C ALA A 139 -11.72 6.73 0.56
N ARG A 140 -12.38 6.84 1.71
CA ARG A 140 -13.81 6.55 1.85
C ARG A 140 -14.48 7.74 2.51
N ALA A 141 -15.44 8.30 1.79
CA ALA A 141 -16.17 9.49 2.19
C ALA A 141 -17.67 9.31 1.92
N ASP A 142 -18.50 10.23 2.40
CA ASP A 142 -19.92 10.19 2.08
C ASP A 142 -20.15 10.40 0.58
N GLY A 143 -20.71 9.39 -0.09
CA GLY A 143 -21.01 9.42 -1.52
C GLY A 143 -19.88 9.02 -2.47
N TYR A 144 -18.67 8.70 -1.99
CA TYR A 144 -17.64 8.09 -2.83
C TYR A 144 -16.63 7.23 -2.06
N ALA A 145 -16.09 6.25 -2.77
CA ALA A 145 -14.95 5.47 -2.33
C ALA A 145 -13.97 5.40 -3.51
N VAL A 146 -12.72 5.82 -3.29
CA VAL A 146 -11.68 5.81 -4.33
C VAL A 146 -10.39 5.23 -3.82
N ALA A 147 -9.60 4.64 -4.70
CA ALA A 147 -8.25 4.19 -4.37
C ALA A 147 -7.30 4.45 -5.52
N THR A 148 -6.06 4.86 -5.23
CA THR A 148 -5.01 4.96 -6.24
C THR A 148 -4.58 3.57 -6.71
N ASP A 149 -3.82 3.50 -7.79
CA ASP A 149 -2.93 2.36 -8.00
C ASP A 149 -1.73 2.43 -7.02
N TRP A 150 -0.90 1.38 -6.98
CA TRP A 150 0.34 1.36 -6.24
C TRP A 150 1.32 2.38 -6.82
N VAL A 151 1.83 3.27 -5.97
CA VAL A 151 2.76 4.33 -6.35
C VAL A 151 3.98 4.34 -5.41
N SER A 152 5.17 4.48 -5.97
CA SER A 152 6.39 4.68 -5.19
C SER A 152 6.52 6.15 -4.82
N LEU A 153 6.62 6.44 -3.52
CA LEU A 153 6.66 7.81 -2.97
C LEU A 153 8.04 8.24 -2.44
N GLY A 154 9.02 7.34 -2.50
CA GLY A 154 10.43 7.62 -2.16
C GLY A 154 11.35 7.68 -3.37
#